data_AF-G9K7C2-F1
#
_entry.id   AF-G9K7C2-F1
#
_cell.length_a   1.000
_cell.length_b   1.000
_cell.length_c   1.000
_cell.angle_alpha   90.00
_cell.angle_beta   90.00
_cell.angle_gamma   90.00
#
_symmetry.space_group_name_H-M   'P 1'
#
loop_
_entity.id
_entity.type
_entity.pdbx_description
1 polymer ?
#
loop_
_entity_poly.entity_id
_entity_poly.type
_entity_poly.pdbx_seq_one_letter_code
_entity_poly.pdbx_strand_id
1 'polypeptide(L)'
;KLTHALKDSLGGNCNMVLLTNIYGEAAQLEETLSSLRFASRMKLVTTEPAINEKYDAERMVKNLEKELALLKQELAIHDSLA
;
A
#
# COMPACT_ATOMS: atom_id res chain seq x y z
N LYS A 1 -16.02 -8.76 -9.62
CA LYS A 1 -14.65 -9.09 -10.10
C LYS A 1 -13.80 -7.83 -10.33
N LEU A 2 -14.29 -6.82 -11.06
CA LEU A 2 -13.55 -5.55 -11.28
C LEU A 2 -13.22 -4.80 -9.97
N THR A 3 -14.21 -4.53 -9.12
CA THR A 3 -14.00 -3.83 -7.84
C THR A 3 -13.08 -4.59 -6.89
N HIS A 4 -13.11 -5.93 -6.92
CA HIS A 4 -12.19 -6.76 -6.16
C HIS A 4 -10.75 -6.64 -6.68
N ALA A 5 -10.56 -6.55 -7.99
CA ALA A 5 -9.23 -6.30 -8.57
C ALA A 5 -8.72 -4.88 -8.28
N LEU A 6 -9.63 -3.91 -8.14
CA LEU A 6 -9.32 -2.50 -7.83
C LEU A 6 -9.30 -2.20 -6.33
N LYS A 7 -9.40 -3.21 -5.45
CA LYS A 7 -9.48 -3.03 -4.00
C LYS A 7 -8.35 -2.15 -3.47
N ASP A 8 -7.13 -2.42 -3.91
CA ASP A 8 -5.96 -1.66 -3.45
C ASP A 8 -5.90 -0.25 -4.05
N SER A 9 -6.45 -0.08 -5.27
CA SER A 9 -6.58 1.24 -5.90
C SER A 9 -7.64 2.12 -5.24
N LEU A 10 -8.74 1.53 -4.76
CA LEU A 10 -9.87 2.24 -4.16
C LEU A 10 -9.74 2.30 -2.62
N GLY A 11 -8.66 2.93 -2.15
CA GLY A 11 -8.44 3.19 -0.73
C GLY A 11 -7.47 2.24 -0.02
N GLY A 12 -6.64 1.50 -0.77
CA GLY A 12 -5.58 0.66 -0.21
C GLY A 12 -4.18 1.18 -0.54
N ASN A 13 -3.23 0.24 -0.67
CA ASN A 13 -1.85 0.54 -1.00
C ASN A 13 -1.68 0.82 -2.51
N CYS A 14 -2.02 2.03 -2.94
CA CYS A 14 -1.87 2.45 -4.32
C CYS A 14 -1.75 3.98 -4.46
N ASN A 15 -0.87 4.44 -5.36
CA ASN A 15 -0.91 5.81 -5.88
C ASN A 15 -1.94 5.86 -7.01
N MET A 16 -3.17 6.29 -6.69
CA MET A 16 -4.28 6.29 -7.64
C MET A 16 -4.42 7.65 -8.36
N VAL A 17 -4.64 7.60 -9.68
CA VAL A 17 -5.10 8.74 -10.49
C VAL A 17 -6.36 8.32 -11.25
N LEU A 18 -7.41 9.13 -11.18
CA LEU A 18 -8.64 8.94 -11.93
C LEU A 18 -8.71 9.92 -13.10
N LEU A 19 -8.87 9.40 -14.31
CA LEU A 19 -9.17 10.19 -15.50
C LEU A 19 -10.65 10.05 -15.85
N THR A 20 -11.36 11.17 -15.99
CA THR A 20 -12.80 11.20 -16.27
C THR A 20 -13.02 11.91 -17.61
N ASN A 21 -13.48 11.16 -18.60
CA ASN A 21 -13.76 11.69 -19.93
C ASN A 21 -15.21 12.20 -19.96
N ILE A 22 -15.43 13.36 -20.58
CA ILE A 22 -16.73 14.03 -20.66
C ILE A 22 -17.00 14.52 -22.08
N TYR A 23 -18.28 14.79 -22.37
CA TYR A 23 -18.72 15.35 -23.65
C TYR A 23 -19.33 16.73 -23.44
N GLY A 24 -19.05 17.68 -24.35
CA GLY A 24 -19.53 19.06 -24.26
C GLY A 24 -20.92 19.30 -24.86
N GLU A 25 -21.56 18.27 -25.41
CA GLU A 25 -22.87 18.39 -26.06
C GLU A 25 -24.01 18.41 -25.04
N ALA A 26 -25.00 19.27 -25.26
CA ALA A 26 -26.16 19.41 -24.37
C ALA A 26 -26.95 18.11 -24.19
N ALA A 27 -27.00 17.25 -25.22
CA ALA A 27 -27.63 15.94 -25.14
C ALA A 27 -27.02 15.05 -24.05
N GLN A 28 -25.70 15.18 -23.81
CA GLN A 28 -24.92 14.33 -22.91
C GLN A 28 -24.65 14.98 -21.55
N LEU A 29 -25.36 16.07 -21.22
CA LEU A 29 -25.14 16.84 -20.00
C LEU A 29 -25.38 16.02 -18.73
N GLU A 30 -26.45 15.22 -18.68
CA GLU A 30 -26.78 14.38 -17.52
C GLU A 30 -25.71 13.30 -17.24
N GLU A 31 -25.21 12.65 -18.28
CA GLU A 31 -24.15 11.63 -18.17
C GLU A 31 -22.80 12.27 -17.80
N THR A 32 -22.52 13.45 -18.35
CA THR A 32 -21.34 14.24 -17.98
C THR A 32 -21.39 14.65 -16.52
N LEU A 33 -22.55 15.11 -16.04
CA LEU A 33 -22.75 15.46 -14.64
C LEU A 33 -22.60 14.25 -13.72
N SER A 34 -23.14 13.09 -14.11
CA SER A 34 -22.99 11.83 -13.38
C SER A 34 -21.52 11.40 -13.27
N SER A 35 -20.77 11.51 -14.37
CA SER A 35 -19.34 11.22 -14.42
C SER A 35 -18.53 12.16 -13.51
N LEU A 36 -18.79 13.46 -13.57
CA LEU A 36 -18.12 14.46 -12.72
C LEU A 36 -18.46 14.29 -11.23
N ARG A 37 -19.71 13.92 -10.90
CA ARG A 37 -20.11 13.60 -9.52
C ARG A 37 -19.37 12.38 -9.00
N PHE A 38 -19.19 11.34 -9.83
CA PHE A 38 -18.38 10.19 -9.47
C PHE A 38 -16.92 10.58 -9.22
N ALA A 39 -16.31 11.34 -10.13
CA ALA A 39 -14.95 11.83 -9.99
C ALA A 39 -14.74 12.67 -8.71
N SER A 40 -15.71 13.51 -8.40
CA SER A 40 -15.71 14.35 -7.18
C SER A 40 -15.70 13.49 -5.92
N ARG A 41 -16.47 12.39 -5.87
CA ARG A 41 -16.44 11.44 -4.75
C ARG A 41 -15.13 10.67 -4.67
N MET A 42 -14.60 10.24 -5.82
CA MET A 42 -13.33 9.51 -5.87
C MET A 42 -12.15 10.35 -5.40
N LYS A 43 -12.17 11.68 -5.63
CA LYS A 43 -11.18 12.60 -5.09
C LYS A 43 -11.10 12.59 -3.55
N LEU A 44 -12.18 12.23 -2.87
CA LEU A 44 -12.24 12.16 -1.41
C LEU A 44 -11.75 10.81 -0.86
N VAL A 45 -11.49 9.83 -1.72
CA VAL A 45 -10.97 8.53 -1.30
C VAL A 45 -9.49 8.69 -0.94
N THR A 46 -9.16 8.44 0.31
CA THR A 46 -7.79 8.45 0.82
C THR A 46 -7.12 7.11 0.52
N THR A 47 -5.90 7.14 -0.01
CA THR A 47 -5.05 5.96 -0.19
C THR A 47 -3.84 6.04 0.75
N GLU A 48 -3.31 4.88 1.13
CA GLU A 48 -2.14 4.76 2.02
C GLU A 48 -1.04 3.98 1.28
N PRO A 49 -0.39 4.62 0.29
CA PRO A 49 0.67 3.97 -0.48
C PRO A 49 1.89 3.69 0.40
N ALA A 50 2.36 2.44 0.38
CA ALA A 50 3.55 1.96 1.07
C ALA A 50 4.44 1.18 0.10
N ILE A 51 5.75 1.23 0.33
CA ILE A 51 6.71 0.46 -0.45
C ILE A 51 6.41 -1.02 -0.24
N ASN A 52 6.16 -1.74 -1.34
CA ASN A 52 5.95 -3.17 -1.32
C ASN A 52 7.29 -3.89 -1.13
N GLU A 53 7.74 -3.98 0.12
CA GLU A 53 8.91 -4.77 0.48
C GLU A 53 8.61 -6.25 0.31
N LYS A 54 9.38 -6.90 -0.56
CA LYS A 54 9.38 -8.36 -0.64
C LYS A 54 10.35 -8.87 0.43
N TYR A 55 9.79 -9.43 1.49
CA TYR A 55 10.56 -10.09 2.53
C TYR A 55 11.16 -11.38 1.96
N ASP A 56 12.48 -11.41 1.83
CA ASP A 56 13.21 -12.65 1.62
C ASP A 56 13.29 -13.39 2.95
N ALA A 57 12.46 -14.42 3.09
CA ALA A 57 12.35 -15.21 4.31
C ALA A 57 13.68 -15.86 4.69
N GLU A 58 14.49 -16.30 3.71
CA GLU A 58 15.79 -16.92 3.98
C GLU A 58 16.78 -15.89 4.51
N ARG A 59 16.77 -14.68 3.95
CA ARG A 59 17.59 -13.57 4.44
C ARG A 59 17.19 -13.14 5.85
N MET A 60 15.89 -13.12 6.15
CA MET A 60 15.37 -12.77 7.48
C MET A 60 15.79 -13.81 8.53
N VAL A 61 15.63 -15.10 8.24
CA VAL A 61 16.06 -16.18 9.14
C VAL A 61 17.56 -16.06 9.42
N LYS A 62 18.40 -15.89 8.39
CA LYS A 62 19.85 -15.70 8.58
C LYS A 62 20.22 -14.48 9.42
N ASN A 63 19.47 -13.38 9.29
CA ASN A 63 19.72 -12.19 10.10
C ASN A 63 19.34 -12.42 11.57
N LEU A 64 18.20 -13.06 11.82
CA LEU A 64 17.74 -13.41 13.17
C LEU A 64 18.68 -14.40 13.86
N GLU A 65 19.20 -15.41 13.14
CA GLU A 65 20.18 -16.35 13.66
C GLU A 65 21.48 -15.65 14.08
N LYS A 66 21.93 -14.65 13.31
CA LYS A 66 23.10 -13.83 13.66
C LYS A 66 22.87 -12.98 14.90
N GLU A 67 21.71 -12.33 15.01
CA GLU A 67 21.36 -11.57 16.22
C GLU A 67 21.29 -12.47 17.45
N LEU A 68 20.70 -13.66 17.34
CA LEU A 68 20.68 -14.63 18.43
C LEU A 68 22.09 -15.07 18.86
N ALA A 69 23.00 -15.26 17.91
CA ALA A 69 24.38 -15.60 18.22
C ALA A 69 25.10 -14.46 18.96
N LEU A 70 24.93 -13.22 18.50
CA LEU A 70 25.52 -12.03 19.13
C LEU A 70 25.00 -11.82 20.55
N LEU A 71 23.67 -11.87 20.75
CA LEU A 71 23.05 -11.68 22.05
C LEU A 71 23.45 -12.77 23.05
N LYS A 72 23.57 -14.03 22.60
CA LYS A 72 24.07 -15.13 23.44
C LYS A 72 25.53 -14.92 23.85
N GLN A 73 26.35 -14.39 22.95
CA GLN A 73 27.74 -14.07 23.26
C GLN A 73 27.83 -12.94 24.28
N GLU A 74 27.03 -11.88 24.11
CA GLU A 74 26.98 -10.75 25.04
C GLU A 74 26.51 -11.18 26.44
N LEU A 75 25.48 -12.02 26.52
CA LEU A 75 25.03 -12.63 27.77
C LEU A 75 26.13 -13.49 28.43
N ALA A 76 26.82 -14.33 27.67
CA ALA A 76 27.91 -15.14 28.20
C ALA A 76 29.08 -14.29 28.73
N ILE A 77 29.39 -13.17 28.08
CA ILE A 77 30.39 -12.21 28.55
C ILE A 77 29.92 -11.56 29.86
N HIS A 78 28.67 -11.11 29.92
CA HIS A 78 28.10 -10.51 31.12
C HIS A 78 28.08 -11.49 32.31
N ASP A 79 27.69 -12.75 32.10
CA ASP A 79 27.69 -13.79 33.12
C ASP A 79 29.11 -14.16 33.60
N SER A 80 30.13 -13.95 32.77
CA SER A 80 31.54 -14.18 33.14
C SER A 80 32.19 -13.01 33.89
N LEU A 81 31.56 -11.83 33.88
CA LEU A 81 32.03 -10.60 34.53
C LEU A 81 31.31 -10.31 35.87
N ALA A 82 30.25 -11.07 36.18
CA ALA A 82 29.52 -11.06 37.45
C ALA A 82 30.07 -12.13 38.41
#